data_AF-A0A2N2SAZ6-F1
#
_entry.id   AF-A0A2N2SAZ6-F1
#
_cell.length_a   1.000
_cell.length_b   1.000
_cell.length_c   1.000
_cell.angle_alpha   90.00
_cell.angle_beta   90.00
_cell.angle_gamma   90.00
#
_symmetry.space_group_name_H-M   'P 1'
#
loop_
_entity.id
_entity.type
_entity.pdbx_description
1 polymer ?
#
loop_
_entity_poly.entity_id
_entity_poly.type
_entity_poly.pdbx_seq_one_letter_code
_entity_poly.pdbx_strand_id
1 'polypeptide(L)'
;MSEALTLPVLASTDSLEHYSRLIKAYPILTADEEHSLAVKFRKDNDLEAARQLIVSHLRLVASIARGYNGYGLPQADLIQEGNIGLMKAVKRFDPERGVRLVSFAMHWIKAEIHEYIVRNWRLVKIATTKAQRKLFFNLRSMRTGLNSLQPTEVAHIARTLNVKPEEVLEMESRLNGHEISLEANIDDDSDESYSPITYLQDEGLEPPEAMQAK
;
A
#
# COMPACT_ATOMS: atom_id res chain seq x y z
N MET A 1 30.41 7.06 17.61
CA MET A 1 30.05 7.29 16.20
C MET A 1 28.72 6.59 16.00
N SER A 2 27.63 7.36 15.85
CA SER A 2 26.30 6.81 15.61
C SER A 2 26.23 6.29 14.19
N GLU A 3 26.29 4.96 14.02
CA GLU A 3 25.74 4.36 12.81
C GLU A 3 24.24 4.69 12.79
N ALA A 4 23.87 5.64 11.94
CA ALA A 4 22.48 5.89 11.62
C ALA A 4 21.86 4.58 11.12
N LEU A 5 20.60 4.32 11.51
CA LEU A 5 19.79 3.15 11.14
C LEU A 5 19.70 2.97 9.61
N THR A 6 20.71 2.38 8.99
CA THR A 6 20.68 2.03 7.57
C THR A 6 20.05 0.65 7.44
N LEU A 7 18.72 0.64 7.37
CA LEU A 7 17.99 -0.51 6.85
C LEU A 7 18.45 -0.78 5.40
N PRO A 8 18.46 -2.03 4.93
CA PRO A 8 18.84 -2.33 3.55
C PRO A 8 17.92 -1.56 2.60
N VAL A 9 18.52 -0.80 1.68
CA VAL A 9 17.79 0.05 0.72
C VAL A 9 17.27 -0.81 -0.43
N LEU A 10 15.98 -0.68 -0.72
CA LEU A 10 15.31 -1.26 -1.88
C LEU A 10 15.22 -0.18 -2.98
N ALA A 11 15.91 -0.36 -4.10
CA ALA A 11 15.99 0.64 -5.19
C ALA A 11 15.67 0.09 -6.60
N SER A 12 15.66 -1.24 -6.80
CA SER A 12 15.43 -1.90 -8.09
C SER A 12 14.91 -3.34 -7.96
N THR A 13 14.48 -3.99 -9.05
CA THR A 13 14.08 -5.41 -9.05
C THR A 13 15.21 -6.35 -8.62
N ASP A 14 16.43 -6.13 -9.10
CA ASP A 14 17.65 -6.80 -8.60
C ASP A 14 17.87 -6.56 -7.10
N SER A 15 17.49 -5.38 -6.59
CA SER A 15 17.57 -5.08 -5.17
C SER A 15 16.56 -5.88 -4.33
N LEU A 16 15.43 -6.31 -4.90
CA LEU A 16 14.40 -7.05 -4.16
C LEU A 16 14.83 -8.50 -3.91
N GLU A 17 15.46 -9.15 -4.88
CA GLU A 17 16.04 -10.48 -4.69
C GLU A 17 17.21 -10.46 -3.71
N HIS A 18 18.07 -9.44 -3.83
CA HIS A 18 19.14 -9.21 -2.87
C HIS A 18 18.59 -8.98 -1.45
N TYR A 19 17.59 -8.13 -1.31
CA TYR A 19 16.89 -7.91 -0.04
C TYR A 19 16.28 -9.18 0.53
N SER A 20 15.60 -9.98 -0.31
CA SER A 20 15.01 -11.26 0.09
C SER A 20 16.07 -12.23 0.64
N ARG A 21 17.28 -12.24 0.08
CA ARG A 21 18.41 -13.01 0.62
C ARG A 21 18.91 -12.44 1.95
N LEU A 22 19.09 -11.11 2.04
CA LEU A 22 19.53 -10.45 3.27
C LEU A 22 18.59 -10.70 4.44
N ILE A 23 17.28 -10.53 4.25
CA ILE A 23 16.31 -10.72 5.34
C ILE A 23 16.22 -12.18 5.79
N LYS A 24 16.54 -13.14 4.93
CA LYS A 24 16.59 -14.57 5.28
C LYS A 24 17.83 -14.92 6.10
N ALA A 25 18.91 -14.15 5.99
CA ALA A 25 20.14 -14.38 6.74
C ALA A 25 20.02 -13.99 8.22
N TYR A 26 19.09 -13.09 8.57
CA TYR A 26 18.84 -12.77 9.98
C TYR A 26 18.23 -13.95 10.74
N PRO A 27 18.74 -14.26 11.95
CA PRO A 27 18.22 -15.34 12.77
C PRO A 27 16.81 -15.02 13.29
N ILE A 28 16.00 -16.06 13.45
CA ILE A 28 14.67 -15.95 14.06
C ILE A 28 14.88 -16.01 15.57
N LEU A 29 14.33 -15.02 16.29
CA LEU A 29 14.42 -14.95 17.74
C LEU A 29 13.48 -15.96 18.40
N THR A 30 13.98 -16.59 19.45
CA THR A 30 13.18 -17.34 20.42
C THR A 30 12.30 -16.40 21.24
N ALA A 31 11.31 -16.95 21.94
CA ALA A 31 10.43 -16.14 22.79
C ALA A 31 11.20 -15.44 23.93
N ASP A 32 12.20 -16.12 24.51
CA ASP A 32 13.00 -15.58 25.61
C ASP A 32 13.94 -14.46 25.15
N GLU A 33 14.55 -14.60 23.96
CA GLU A 33 15.36 -13.56 23.34
C GLU A 33 14.52 -12.33 22.98
N GLU A 34 13.35 -12.55 22.37
CA GLU A 34 12.39 -11.49 22.03
C GLU A 34 11.95 -10.72 23.26
N HIS A 35 11.60 -11.42 24.34
CA HIS A 35 11.23 -10.80 25.62
C HIS A 35 12.40 -10.01 26.22
N SER A 36 13.60 -10.58 26.26
CA SER A 36 14.79 -9.94 26.80
C SER A 36 15.15 -8.66 26.05
N LEU A 37 15.09 -8.68 24.71
CA LEU A 37 15.34 -7.52 23.87
C LEU A 37 14.25 -6.45 24.04
N ALA A 38 12.98 -6.86 24.11
CA ALA A 38 11.87 -5.94 24.32
C ALA A 38 11.95 -5.23 25.68
N VAL A 39 12.33 -5.96 26.74
CA VAL A 39 12.52 -5.39 28.07
C VAL A 39 13.69 -4.40 28.08
N LYS A 40 14.84 -4.74 27.48
CA LYS A 40 16.00 -3.84 27.35
C LYS A 40 15.64 -2.55 26.61
N PHE A 41 14.98 -2.67 25.45
CA PHE A 41 14.57 -1.50 24.69
C PHE A 41 13.62 -0.61 25.49
N ARG A 42 12.65 -1.19 26.21
CA ARG A 42 11.67 -0.39 26.96
C ARG A 42 12.25 0.27 28.22
N LYS A 43 13.16 -0.39 28.94
CA LYS A 43 13.75 0.13 30.17
C LYS A 43 14.88 1.12 29.90
N ASP A 44 15.76 0.78 28.97
CA ASP A 44 17.03 1.47 28.76
C ASP A 44 17.05 2.30 27.46
N ASN A 45 15.95 2.27 26.69
CA ASN A 45 15.88 2.87 25.35
C ASN A 45 17.00 2.35 24.42
N ASP A 46 17.37 1.09 24.58
CA ASP A 46 18.43 0.42 23.82
C ASP A 46 18.02 0.26 22.34
N LEU A 47 18.60 1.12 21.49
CA LEU A 47 18.34 1.13 20.05
C LEU A 47 18.85 -0.13 19.34
N GLU A 48 19.89 -0.78 19.88
CA GLU A 48 20.42 -2.01 19.30
C GLU A 48 19.47 -3.17 19.57
N ALA A 49 18.86 -3.21 20.76
CA ALA A 49 17.79 -4.16 21.06
C ALA A 49 16.57 -3.97 20.14
N ALA A 50 16.16 -2.73 19.89
CA ALA A 50 15.11 -2.42 18.92
C ALA A 50 15.49 -2.87 17.50
N ARG A 51 16.74 -2.62 17.08
CA ARG A 51 17.25 -3.05 15.78
C ARG A 51 17.15 -4.56 15.61
N GLN A 52 17.57 -5.34 16.59
CA GLN A 52 17.51 -6.80 16.58
C GLN A 52 16.08 -7.33 16.50
N LEU A 53 15.14 -6.71 17.23
CA LEU A 53 13.71 -7.01 17.12
C LEU A 53 13.17 -6.74 15.71
N ILE A 54 13.59 -5.64 15.08
CA ILE A 54 13.13 -5.26 13.74
C ILE A 54 13.70 -6.21 12.69
N VAL A 55 15.03 -6.41 12.65
CA VAL A 55 15.68 -7.18 11.57
C VAL A 55 15.27 -8.66 11.57
N SER A 56 15.03 -9.24 12.74
CA SER A 56 14.53 -10.62 12.87
C SER A 56 13.12 -10.82 12.30
N HIS A 57 12.33 -9.75 12.19
CA HIS A 57 10.93 -9.78 11.75
C HIS A 57 10.70 -9.26 10.31
N LEU A 58 11.76 -8.86 9.59
CA LEU A 58 11.61 -8.37 8.20
C LEU A 58 11.02 -9.42 7.25
N ARG A 59 11.26 -10.71 7.51
CA ARG A 59 10.67 -11.83 6.75
C ARG A 59 9.15 -11.86 6.84
N LEU A 60 8.60 -11.53 8.02
CA LEU A 60 7.16 -11.42 8.25
C LEU A 60 6.58 -10.27 7.41
N VAL A 61 7.23 -9.10 7.43
CA VAL A 61 6.80 -7.93 6.65
C VAL A 61 6.75 -8.28 5.16
N ALA A 62 7.82 -8.84 4.62
CA ALA A 62 7.87 -9.24 3.21
C ALA A 62 6.81 -10.30 2.85
N SER A 63 6.45 -11.18 3.80
CA SER A 63 5.36 -12.14 3.60
C SER A 63 3.99 -11.50 3.61
N ILE A 64 3.75 -10.51 4.47
CA ILE A 64 2.48 -9.78 4.52
C ILE A 64 2.32 -8.92 3.25
N ALA A 65 3.37 -8.18 2.87
CA ALA A 65 3.36 -7.30 1.70
C ALA A 65 3.03 -8.03 0.39
N ARG A 66 3.49 -9.28 0.22
CA ARG A 66 3.15 -10.12 -0.95
C ARG A 66 1.65 -10.31 -1.17
N GLY A 67 0.84 -10.29 -0.11
CA GLY A 67 -0.61 -10.40 -0.21
C GLY A 67 -1.28 -9.20 -0.90
N TYR A 68 -0.53 -8.13 -1.17
CA TYR A 68 -1.02 -6.87 -1.72
C TYR A 68 -0.52 -6.56 -3.15
N ASN A 69 0.12 -7.53 -3.83
CA ASN A 69 0.66 -7.35 -5.19
C ASN A 69 -0.40 -7.04 -6.28
N GLY A 70 -1.71 -7.07 -5.96
CA GLY A 70 -2.80 -6.81 -6.91
C GLY A 70 -3.24 -5.35 -7.07
N TYR A 71 -2.64 -4.41 -6.33
CA TYR A 71 -3.03 -2.98 -6.34
C TYR A 71 -2.25 -2.12 -7.33
N GLY A 72 -1.35 -2.70 -8.14
CA GLY A 72 -0.56 -1.97 -9.13
C GLY A 72 0.58 -1.12 -8.55
N LEU A 73 0.90 -1.31 -7.26
CA LEU A 73 1.97 -0.59 -6.57
C LEU A 73 3.26 -1.41 -6.53
N PRO A 74 4.44 -0.76 -6.58
CA PRO A 74 5.71 -1.47 -6.46
C PRO A 74 5.81 -2.26 -5.16
N GLN A 75 6.19 -3.53 -5.26
CA GLN A 75 6.29 -4.39 -4.09
C GLN A 75 7.32 -3.89 -3.05
N ALA A 76 8.39 -3.26 -3.52
CA ALA A 76 9.39 -2.64 -2.67
C ALA A 76 8.76 -1.59 -1.74
N ASP A 77 7.90 -0.72 -2.27
CA ASP A 77 7.25 0.34 -1.50
C ASP A 77 6.30 -0.25 -0.44
N LEU A 78 5.55 -1.29 -0.79
CA LEU A 78 4.69 -2.01 0.16
C LEU A 78 5.50 -2.61 1.32
N ILE A 79 6.69 -3.17 1.03
CA ILE A 79 7.59 -3.69 2.06
C ILE A 79 8.11 -2.56 2.94
N GLN A 80 8.49 -1.42 2.36
CA GLN A 80 9.01 -0.28 3.12
C GLN A 80 7.97 0.30 4.07
N GLU A 81 6.73 0.47 3.62
CA GLU A 81 5.63 0.92 4.46
C GLU A 81 5.27 -0.11 5.54
N GLY A 82 5.34 -1.39 5.20
CA GLY A 82 5.24 -2.48 6.18
C GLY A 82 6.35 -2.44 7.23
N ASN A 83 7.58 -2.09 6.84
CA ASN A 83 8.72 -1.94 7.76
C ASN A 83 8.49 -0.75 8.71
N ILE A 84 7.93 0.36 8.22
CA ILE A 84 7.50 1.49 9.06
C ILE A 84 6.44 1.02 10.07
N GLY A 85 5.49 0.19 9.65
CA GLY A 85 4.51 -0.44 10.54
C GLY A 85 5.15 -1.30 11.62
N LEU A 86 6.13 -2.12 11.26
CA LEU A 86 6.90 -2.92 12.22
C LEU A 86 7.65 -2.03 13.22
N MET A 87 8.30 -0.95 12.77
CA MET A 87 8.98 0.00 13.67
C MET A 87 8.00 0.64 14.65
N LYS A 88 6.81 1.04 14.19
CA LYS A 88 5.73 1.58 15.04
C LYS A 88 5.24 0.54 16.05
N ALA A 89 5.16 -0.74 15.66
CA ALA A 89 4.81 -1.83 16.55
C ALA A 89 5.86 -2.03 17.64
N VAL A 90 7.14 -2.15 17.27
CA VAL A 90 8.24 -2.36 18.23
C VAL A 90 8.28 -1.22 19.26
N LYS A 91 8.07 0.04 18.82
CA LYS A 91 7.99 1.20 19.74
C LYS A 91 6.87 1.09 20.78
N ARG A 92 5.77 0.40 20.48
CA ARG A 92 4.56 0.31 21.32
C ARG A 92 4.36 -1.07 21.95
N PHE A 93 5.28 -1.99 21.71
CA PHE A 93 5.16 -3.36 22.17
C PHE A 93 5.39 -3.44 23.69
N ASP A 94 4.54 -4.22 24.35
CA ASP A 94 4.60 -4.43 25.79
C ASP A 94 4.93 -5.90 26.08
N PRO A 95 6.16 -6.23 26.50
CA PRO A 95 6.57 -7.62 26.76
C PRO A 95 5.83 -8.26 27.95
N GLU A 96 5.31 -7.46 28.90
CA GLU A 96 4.65 -7.97 30.11
C GLU A 96 3.27 -8.58 29.80
N ARG A 97 2.73 -8.33 28.61
CA ARG A 97 1.43 -8.88 28.17
C ARG A 97 1.49 -10.35 27.76
N GLY A 98 2.67 -10.97 27.73
CA GLY A 98 2.83 -12.41 27.43
C GLY A 98 2.44 -12.82 26.01
N VAL A 99 2.34 -11.87 25.07
CA VAL A 99 2.04 -12.13 23.65
C VAL A 99 3.30 -11.96 22.81
N ARG A 100 3.44 -12.77 21.75
CA ARG A 100 4.54 -12.63 20.80
C ARG A 100 4.46 -11.32 20.02
N LEU A 101 5.60 -10.72 19.74
CA LEU A 101 5.74 -9.50 18.93
C LEU A 101 5.09 -9.68 17.55
N VAL A 102 5.24 -10.85 16.92
CA VAL A 102 4.60 -11.19 15.64
C VAL A 102 3.10 -10.89 15.63
N SER A 103 2.39 -11.36 16.65
CA SER A 103 0.93 -11.20 16.76
C SER A 103 0.54 -9.73 16.90
N PHE A 104 1.32 -8.96 17.66
CA PHE A 104 1.09 -7.53 17.82
C PHE A 104 1.44 -6.73 16.54
N ALA A 105 2.61 -7.00 15.95
CA ALA A 105 3.14 -6.27 14.81
C ALA A 105 2.31 -6.46 13.55
N MET A 106 1.65 -7.61 13.37
CA MET A 106 0.84 -7.89 12.18
C MET A 106 -0.23 -6.81 11.92
N HIS A 107 -0.88 -6.31 12.98
CA HIS A 107 -1.90 -5.26 12.84
C HIS A 107 -1.30 -3.93 12.40
N TRP A 108 -0.15 -3.55 12.93
CA TRP A 108 0.57 -2.33 12.56
C TRP A 108 1.08 -2.39 11.12
N ILE A 109 1.68 -3.51 10.73
CA ILE A 109 2.19 -3.73 9.38
C ILE A 109 1.05 -3.60 8.36
N LYS A 110 -0.07 -4.31 8.58
CA LYS A 110 -1.24 -4.25 7.69
C LYS A 110 -1.84 -2.85 7.64
N ALA A 111 -1.90 -2.15 8.78
CA ALA A 111 -2.47 -0.80 8.83
C ALA A 111 -1.65 0.20 7.99
N GLU A 112 -0.33 0.20 8.10
CA GLU A 112 0.53 1.09 7.32
C GLU A 112 0.49 0.75 5.82
N ILE A 113 0.54 -0.53 5.46
CA ILE A 113 0.40 -0.96 4.07
C ILE A 113 -0.96 -0.53 3.51
N HIS A 114 -2.06 -0.74 4.25
CA HIS A 114 -3.38 -0.30 3.83
C HIS A 114 -3.46 1.21 3.63
N GLU A 115 -2.89 1.99 4.53
CA GLU A 115 -2.88 3.46 4.43
C GLU A 115 -2.11 3.91 3.18
N TYR A 116 -0.94 3.30 2.92
CA TYR A 116 -0.16 3.59 1.73
C TYR A 116 -0.93 3.23 0.45
N ILE A 117 -1.57 2.07 0.40
CA ILE A 117 -2.34 1.66 -0.79
C ILE A 117 -3.47 2.68 -1.05
N VAL A 118 -4.29 2.99 -0.04
CA VAL A 118 -5.42 3.93 -0.21
C VAL A 118 -4.95 5.33 -0.61
N ARG A 119 -3.75 5.75 -0.19
CA ARG A 119 -3.20 7.07 -0.52
C ARG A 119 -2.58 7.14 -1.92
N ASN A 120 -2.08 6.02 -2.46
CA ASN A 120 -1.26 6.01 -3.67
C ASN A 120 -1.78 5.14 -4.81
N TRP A 121 -2.91 4.44 -4.65
CA TRP A 121 -3.47 3.59 -5.73
C TRP A 121 -3.94 4.38 -6.97
N ARG A 122 -4.14 5.70 -6.84
CA ARG A 122 -4.48 6.62 -7.94
C ARG A 122 -3.67 7.90 -7.86
N LEU A 123 -3.49 8.54 -9.01
CA LEU A 123 -2.86 9.86 -9.13
C LEU A 123 -3.75 10.92 -8.49
N VAL A 124 -5.06 10.87 -8.77
CA VAL A 124 -6.04 11.79 -8.17
C VAL A 124 -6.44 11.29 -6.79
N LYS A 125 -6.00 12.02 -5.76
CA LYS A 125 -6.27 11.68 -4.36
C LYS A 125 -7.71 12.05 -4.00
N ILE A 126 -8.46 11.07 -3.53
CA ILE A 126 -9.83 11.27 -3.05
C ILE A 126 -9.89 10.87 -1.58
N ALA A 127 -10.52 11.72 -0.76
CA ALA A 127 -10.79 11.37 0.64
C ALA A 127 -11.71 10.14 0.69
N THR A 128 -11.29 9.11 1.46
CA THR A 128 -12.07 7.87 1.60
C THR A 128 -12.74 7.79 2.97
N THR A 129 -14.03 7.48 3.01
CA THR A 129 -14.74 7.17 4.26
C THR A 129 -14.38 5.77 4.79
N LYS A 130 -14.77 5.46 6.03
CA LYS A 130 -14.61 4.11 6.61
C LYS A 130 -15.30 3.03 5.78
N ALA A 131 -16.49 3.33 5.24
CA ALA A 131 -17.24 2.44 4.37
C ALA A 131 -16.50 2.20 3.05
N GLN A 132 -16.02 3.28 2.42
CA GLN A 132 -15.22 3.19 1.19
C GLN A 132 -13.92 2.41 1.39
N ARG A 133 -13.20 2.59 2.51
CA ARG A 133 -12.01 1.77 2.83
C ARG A 133 -12.37 0.29 2.98
N LYS A 134 -13.49 -0.04 3.63
CA LYS A 134 -13.93 -1.44 3.77
C LYS A 134 -14.26 -2.05 2.42
N LEU A 135 -14.94 -1.31 1.55
CA LEU A 135 -15.24 -1.74 0.19
C LEU A 135 -13.95 -1.91 -0.64
N PHE A 136 -13.04 -0.95 -0.60
CA PHE A 136 -11.79 -0.98 -1.37
C PHE A 136 -11.00 -2.29 -1.20
N PHE A 137 -10.85 -2.78 0.05
CA PHE A 137 -10.09 -4.01 0.32
C PHE A 137 -10.87 -5.30 0.12
N ASN A 138 -12.21 -5.29 0.16
CA ASN A 138 -13.03 -6.51 0.14
C ASN A 138 -13.85 -6.70 -1.14
N LEU A 139 -14.08 -5.65 -1.93
CA LEU A 139 -14.99 -5.69 -3.08
C LEU A 139 -14.50 -6.68 -4.13
N ARG A 140 -13.20 -6.66 -4.47
CA ARG A 140 -12.61 -7.60 -5.43
C ARG A 140 -12.75 -9.06 -5.02
N SER A 141 -12.57 -9.38 -3.73
CA SER A 141 -12.71 -10.77 -3.24
C SER A 141 -14.15 -11.25 -3.15
N MET A 142 -15.13 -10.33 -3.09
CA MET A 142 -16.55 -10.66 -3.01
C MET A 142 -17.23 -10.72 -4.39
N ARG A 143 -16.53 -10.31 -5.45
CA ARG A 143 -17.03 -10.36 -6.82
C ARG A 143 -16.91 -11.78 -7.37
N THR A 144 -17.95 -12.25 -8.05
CA THR A 144 -17.98 -13.61 -8.61
C THR A 144 -17.49 -13.69 -10.07
N GLY A 145 -17.25 -12.54 -10.72
CA GLY A 145 -16.76 -12.48 -12.10
C GLY A 145 -16.09 -11.15 -12.47
N LEU A 146 -15.81 -10.94 -13.75
CA LEU A 146 -15.20 -9.70 -14.27
C LEU A 146 -16.24 -8.69 -14.80
N ASN A 147 -17.50 -9.10 -14.90
CA ASN A 147 -18.61 -8.28 -15.39
C ASN A 147 -19.13 -7.34 -14.31
N SER A 148 -19.72 -6.22 -14.70
CA SER A 148 -20.33 -5.26 -13.77
C SER A 148 -21.28 -5.96 -12.79
N LEU A 149 -21.25 -5.51 -11.53
CA LEU A 149 -22.01 -6.11 -10.44
C LEU A 149 -23.51 -6.08 -10.76
N GLN A 150 -24.15 -7.24 -10.60
CA GLN A 150 -25.60 -7.31 -10.71
C GLN A 150 -26.26 -6.67 -9.47
N PRO A 151 -27.48 -6.13 -9.56
CA PRO A 151 -28.17 -5.52 -8.43
C PRO A 151 -28.28 -6.44 -7.20
N THR A 152 -28.40 -7.75 -7.42
CA THR A 152 -28.42 -8.78 -6.37
C THR A 152 -27.09 -8.91 -5.64
N GLU A 153 -25.96 -8.84 -6.36
CA GLU A 153 -24.62 -8.85 -5.79
C GLU A 153 -24.34 -7.58 -5.00
N VAL A 154 -24.72 -6.42 -5.54
CA VAL A 154 -24.61 -5.13 -4.85
C VAL A 154 -25.33 -5.17 -3.51
N ALA A 155 -26.58 -5.64 -3.48
CA ALA A 155 -27.37 -5.76 -2.26
C ALA A 155 -26.75 -6.75 -1.25
N HIS A 156 -26.18 -7.85 -1.73
CA HIS A 156 -25.48 -8.82 -0.88
C HIS A 156 -24.23 -8.21 -0.25
N ILE A 157 -23.38 -7.55 -1.05
CA ILE A 157 -22.14 -6.90 -0.60
C ILE A 157 -22.45 -5.79 0.39
N ALA A 158 -23.45 -4.94 0.09
CA ALA A 158 -23.90 -3.86 0.95
C ALA A 158 -24.31 -4.38 2.34
N ARG A 159 -25.08 -5.48 2.39
CA ARG A 159 -25.51 -6.10 3.65
C ARG A 159 -24.35 -6.71 4.42
N THR A 160 -23.49 -7.47 3.75
CA THR A 160 -22.34 -8.14 4.38
C THR A 160 -21.33 -7.14 4.93
N LEU A 161 -21.08 -6.05 4.21
CA LEU A 161 -20.14 -5.01 4.62
C LEU A 161 -20.80 -3.91 5.47
N ASN A 162 -22.13 -3.92 5.63
CA ASN A 162 -22.90 -2.91 6.36
C ASN A 162 -22.64 -1.48 5.82
N VAL A 163 -22.85 -1.30 4.52
CA VAL A 163 -22.67 -0.06 3.76
C VAL A 163 -23.86 0.18 2.84
N LYS A 164 -24.01 1.37 2.27
CA LYS A 164 -25.12 1.66 1.34
C LYS A 164 -24.86 1.02 -0.04
N PRO A 165 -25.90 0.55 -0.76
CA PRO A 165 -25.76 0.07 -2.14
C PRO A 165 -25.10 1.09 -3.09
N GLU A 166 -25.42 2.37 -2.90
CA GLU A 166 -24.83 3.49 -3.66
C GLU A 166 -23.30 3.56 -3.50
N GLU A 167 -22.79 3.33 -2.28
CA GLU A 167 -21.34 3.32 -2.01
C GLU A 167 -20.64 2.14 -2.68
N VAL A 168 -21.34 1.01 -2.84
CA VAL A 168 -20.81 -0.17 -3.55
C VAL A 168 -20.64 0.13 -5.03
N LEU A 169 -21.67 0.71 -5.67
CA LEU A 169 -21.63 1.09 -7.09
C LEU A 169 -20.59 2.19 -7.35
N GLU A 170 -20.51 3.18 -6.48
CA GLU A 170 -19.47 4.21 -6.56
C GLU A 170 -18.06 3.60 -6.47
N MET A 171 -17.85 2.69 -5.51
CA MET A 171 -16.55 2.02 -5.36
C MET A 171 -16.22 1.12 -6.56
N GLU A 172 -17.20 0.42 -7.12
CA GLU A 172 -17.01 -0.39 -8.33
C GLU A 172 -16.54 0.48 -9.50
N SER A 173 -17.24 1.59 -9.76
CA SER A 173 -16.87 2.54 -10.82
C SER A 173 -15.45 3.06 -10.61
N ARG A 174 -15.11 3.42 -9.37
CA ARG A 174 -13.77 3.90 -9.00
C ARG A 174 -12.67 2.85 -9.21
N LEU A 175 -12.92 1.58 -8.90
CA LEU A 175 -11.93 0.50 -9.04
C LEU A 175 -11.75 0.03 -10.49
N ASN A 176 -12.76 0.22 -11.35
CA ASN A 176 -12.67 -0.10 -12.78
C ASN A 176 -12.05 1.05 -13.60
N GLY A 177 -12.21 2.30 -13.16
CA GLY A 177 -11.61 3.47 -13.81
C GLY A 177 -10.10 3.58 -13.57
N HIS A 178 -9.35 3.92 -14.62
CA HIS A 178 -7.92 4.21 -14.56
C HIS A 178 -7.64 5.55 -15.25
N GLU A 179 -6.62 6.25 -14.79
CA GLU A 179 -6.10 7.45 -15.45
C GLU A 179 -5.50 7.08 -16.81
N ILE A 180 -5.74 7.93 -17.81
CA ILE A 180 -5.25 7.73 -19.18
C ILE A 180 -4.10 8.70 -19.40
N SER A 181 -3.01 8.24 -20.02
CA SER A 181 -1.91 9.12 -20.44
C SER A 181 -2.42 10.11 -21.50
N LEU A 182 -2.02 11.38 -21.37
CA LEU A 182 -2.33 12.40 -22.38
C LEU A 182 -1.48 12.25 -23.65
N GLU A 183 -0.29 11.66 -23.49
CA GLU A 183 0.66 11.35 -24.56
C GLU A 183 0.54 9.88 -24.97
N ALA A 184 0.80 9.58 -26.24
CA ALA A 184 0.98 8.21 -26.73
C ALA A 184 2.25 7.58 -26.15
N ASN A 185 2.24 6.24 -26.06
CA ASN A 185 3.44 5.50 -25.68
C ASN A 185 4.45 5.58 -26.83
N ILE A 186 5.69 5.97 -26.50
CA ILE A 186 6.79 6.16 -27.47
C ILE A 186 7.15 4.86 -28.22
N ASP A 187 6.82 3.70 -27.66
CA ASP A 187 7.06 2.37 -28.27
C ASP A 187 6.02 1.95 -29.31
N ASP A 188 4.99 2.77 -29.53
CA ASP A 188 3.96 2.49 -30.53
C ASP A 188 4.43 3.03 -31.89
N ASP A 189 5.21 2.24 -32.62
CA ASP A 189 5.84 2.52 -33.92
C ASP A 189 4.82 2.67 -35.07
N SER A 190 3.55 2.92 -34.74
CA SER A 190 2.47 3.19 -35.68
C SER A 190 2.35 4.70 -35.89
N ASP A 191 2.45 5.14 -37.15
CA ASP A 191 2.16 6.53 -37.59
C ASP A 191 0.71 6.98 -37.27
N GLU A 192 -0.10 6.13 -36.62
CA GLU A 192 -1.50 6.33 -36.24
C GLU A 192 -1.73 6.27 -34.71
N SER A 193 -0.71 6.45 -33.87
CA SER A 193 -0.94 6.52 -32.42
C SER A 193 -1.55 7.88 -32.02
N TYR A 194 -2.88 7.94 -31.96
CA TYR A 194 -3.63 9.13 -31.57
C TYR A 194 -3.51 9.38 -30.06
N SER A 195 -2.85 10.48 -29.71
CA SER A 195 -2.71 10.91 -28.31
C SER A 195 -3.91 11.77 -27.88
N PRO A 196 -4.46 11.57 -26.66
CA PRO A 196 -5.54 12.42 -26.15
C PRO A 196 -5.30 13.92 -26.24
N ILE A 197 -4.05 14.35 -26.07
CA ILE A 197 -3.68 15.76 -26.19
C ILE A 197 -3.95 16.36 -27.58
N THR A 198 -4.01 15.54 -28.64
CA THR A 198 -4.16 16.03 -30.03
C THR A 198 -5.59 16.49 -30.35
N TYR A 199 -6.60 15.99 -29.62
CA TYR A 199 -8.01 16.29 -29.87
C TYR A 199 -8.72 16.97 -28.70
N LEU A 200 -8.06 17.14 -27.56
CA LEU A 200 -8.58 17.94 -26.45
C LEU A 200 -8.56 19.42 -26.84
N GLN A 201 -9.73 20.03 -26.92
CA GLN A 201 -9.89 21.47 -27.16
C GLN A 201 -9.84 22.24 -25.84
N ASP A 202 -9.25 23.43 -25.88
CA ASP A 202 -9.35 24.40 -24.78
C ASP A 202 -10.76 25.00 -24.77
N GLU A 203 -11.43 25.04 -23.62
CA GLU A 203 -12.75 25.67 -23.45
C GLU A 203 -12.66 27.21 -23.34
N GLY A 204 -11.44 27.78 -23.35
CA GLY A 204 -11.20 29.22 -23.41
C GLY A 204 -11.60 29.86 -24.75
N LEU A 205 -11.59 31.20 -24.80
CA LEU A 205 -11.81 31.95 -26.04
C LEU A 205 -10.72 31.57 -27.07
N GLU A 206 -11.16 31.17 -28.26
CA GLU A 206 -10.29 30.94 -29.41
C GLU A 206 -9.44 32.22 -29.67
N PRO A 207 -8.13 32.09 -29.99
CA PRO A 207 -7.23 33.23 -30.16
C PRO A 207 -7.77 34.37 -31.07
N PRO A 208 -8.49 34.11 -32.17
CA PRO A 208 -9.09 35.15 -33.00
C PRO A 208 -10.18 35.97 -32.29
N GLU A 209 -10.98 35.34 -31.43
CA GLU A 209 -12.07 35.99 -30.70
C GLU A 209 -11.53 36.82 -29.52
N ALA A 210 -10.47 36.33 -28.87
CA ALA A 210 -9.76 37.06 -27.82
C ALA A 210 -9.05 38.33 -28.34
N MET A 211 -8.61 38.35 -29.61
CA MET A 211 -8.01 39.53 -30.24
C MET A 211 -9.05 40.59 -30.65
N GLN A 212 -10.30 40.20 -30.89
CA GLN A 212 -11.40 41.12 -31.24
C GLN A 212 -12.05 41.76 -30.00
N ALA A 213 -11.88 41.17 -28.82
CA ALA A 213 -12.42 41.67 -27.56
C ALA A 213 -11.57 42.78 -26.89
N LYS A 214 -10.56 43.33 -27.59
CA LYS A 214 -9.63 44.34 -27.10
C LYS A 214 -9.74 45.63 -27.92
#